data_AF-A0AAN7JWD2-F1
#
_entry.id   AF-A0AAN7JWD2-F1
#
_cell.length_a   1.000
_cell.length_b   1.000
_cell.length_c   1.000
_cell.angle_alpha   90.00
_cell.angle_beta   90.00
_cell.angle_gamma   90.00
#
_symmetry.space_group_name_H-M   'P 1'
#
loop_
_entity.id
_entity.type
_entity.pdbx_description
1 polymer ?
#
loop_
_entity_poly.entity_id
_entity_poly.type
_entity_poly.pdbx_seq_one_letter_code
_entity_poly.pdbx_strand_id
1 'polypeptide(L)'
;MGRVIRAQRKGAGSVFKSHTHHRKGPARFRSLDFGERNGYLKGVVTEIIHDPGLSIIKLPSGSKKIVPSGCRAMIGQVAGGGRTEKPLLKAGNAYHKFRVKRNCWPKVRGVAMNPVEHPHGGGNHQHIGHASTVRRDAPPGQKVGLIAARRTGRLRGQAAATAAKADKA
;
A
#
# COMPACT_ATOMS: atom_id res chain seq x y z
N MET A 1 -23.76 -17.18 -16.68
CA MET A 1 -23.33 -16.73 -15.35
C MET A 1 -21.80 -16.80 -15.26
N GLY A 2 -21.13 -15.71 -14.86
CA GLY A 2 -19.66 -15.67 -14.70
C GLY A 2 -19.19 -16.20 -13.33
N ARG A 3 -17.89 -16.45 -13.16
CA ARG A 3 -17.29 -16.80 -11.86
C ARG A 3 -16.90 -15.55 -11.07
N VAL A 4 -16.82 -15.71 -9.74
CA VAL A 4 -16.37 -14.65 -8.83
C VAL A 4 -14.86 -14.47 -8.96
N ILE A 5 -14.42 -13.28 -9.37
CA ILE A 5 -13.02 -13.03 -9.68
C ILE A 5 -12.16 -12.98 -8.40
N ARG A 6 -10.85 -13.26 -8.55
CA ARG A 6 -9.88 -13.20 -7.43
C ARG A 6 -9.92 -11.87 -6.66
N ALA A 7 -10.20 -10.74 -7.32
CA ALA A 7 -10.27 -9.45 -6.67
C ALA A 7 -11.40 -9.38 -5.63
N GLN A 8 -12.57 -9.97 -5.92
CA GLN A 8 -13.70 -10.05 -4.99
C GLN A 8 -13.42 -11.05 -3.86
N ARG A 9 -12.85 -12.21 -4.18
CA ARG A 9 -12.59 -13.30 -3.21
C ARG A 9 -11.66 -12.91 -2.05
N LYS A 10 -10.81 -11.89 -2.23
CA LYS A 10 -9.88 -11.41 -1.20
C LYS A 10 -10.58 -10.80 0.03
N GLY A 11 -11.81 -10.32 -0.10
CA GLY A 11 -12.57 -9.73 1.01
C GLY A 11 -13.27 -10.75 1.90
N ALA A 12 -13.57 -11.94 1.39
CA ALA A 12 -14.41 -12.94 2.07
C ALA A 12 -13.72 -13.73 3.21
N GLY A 13 -12.47 -13.40 3.56
CA GLY A 13 -11.78 -14.08 4.66
C GLY A 13 -11.49 -15.57 4.42
N SER A 14 -11.30 -15.98 3.17
CA SER A 14 -10.93 -17.36 2.80
C SER A 14 -9.40 -17.54 2.81
N VAL A 15 -8.85 -18.19 1.79
CA VAL A 15 -7.41 -18.46 1.58
C VAL A 15 -6.54 -17.19 1.58
N PHE A 16 -7.15 -16.00 1.47
CA PHE A 16 -6.47 -14.69 1.44
C PHE A 16 -6.24 -14.05 2.82
N LYS A 17 -6.55 -14.75 3.92
CA LYS A 17 -6.23 -14.32 5.28
C LYS A 17 -4.72 -14.18 5.49
N SER A 18 -4.34 -13.33 6.44
CA SER A 18 -2.94 -13.17 6.82
C SER A 18 -2.46 -14.36 7.65
N HIS A 19 -1.24 -14.83 7.42
CA HIS A 19 -0.57 -15.76 8.31
C HIS A 19 -0.14 -15.00 9.57
N THR A 20 -0.72 -15.34 10.72
CA THR A 20 -0.53 -14.63 11.99
C THR A 20 0.15 -15.45 13.08
N HIS A 21 0.30 -16.76 12.90
CA HIS A 21 0.79 -17.68 13.94
C HIS A 21 2.15 -17.27 14.55
N HIS A 22 3.07 -16.73 13.76
CA HIS A 22 4.39 -16.28 14.23
C HIS A 22 4.46 -14.78 14.58
N ARG A 23 3.33 -14.05 14.60
CA ARG A 23 3.33 -12.62 14.95
C ARG A 23 3.35 -12.47 16.48
N LYS A 24 4.34 -11.73 16.99
CA LYS A 24 4.47 -11.48 18.44
C LYS A 24 3.33 -10.66 19.04
N GLY A 25 2.80 -9.71 18.28
CA GLY A 25 1.74 -8.82 18.74
C GLY A 25 1.70 -7.52 17.93
N PRO A 26 0.71 -6.65 18.18
CA PRO A 26 0.66 -5.34 17.57
C PRO A 26 1.77 -4.44 18.12
N ALA A 27 2.57 -3.84 17.23
CA ALA A 27 3.47 -2.75 17.60
C ALA A 27 2.65 -1.46 17.75
N ARG A 28 2.57 -0.94 18.97
CA ARG A 28 1.81 0.27 19.32
C ARG A 28 2.53 1.03 20.42
N PHE A 29 2.30 2.34 20.49
CA PHE A 29 2.66 3.10 21.68
C PHE A 29 1.92 2.53 22.91
N ARG A 30 2.47 2.81 24.09
CA ARG A 30 1.79 2.52 25.36
C ARG A 30 0.47 3.30 25.45
N SER A 31 -0.41 2.89 26.35
CA SER A 31 -1.64 3.61 26.65
C SER A 31 -1.34 5.03 27.14
N LEU A 32 -2.13 6.01 26.66
CA LEU A 32 -2.02 7.40 27.11
C LEU A 32 -2.65 7.55 28.50
N ASP A 33 -1.84 7.37 29.54
CA ASP A 33 -2.25 7.52 30.93
C ASP A 33 -1.86 8.90 31.50
N PHE A 34 -2.17 9.13 32.77
CA PHE A 34 -1.87 10.40 33.44
C PHE A 34 -0.36 10.70 33.46
N GLY A 35 0.47 9.66 33.63
CA GLY A 35 1.93 9.79 33.63
C GLY A 35 2.51 10.23 32.30
N GLU A 36 1.94 9.82 31.16
CA GLU A 36 2.36 10.30 29.84
C GLU A 36 1.78 11.66 29.44
N ARG A 37 0.67 12.08 30.06
CA ARG A 37 0.06 13.39 29.81
C ARG A 37 0.70 14.51 30.61
N ASN A 38 1.05 14.23 31.86
CA ASN A 38 1.48 15.25 32.84
C ASN A 38 2.91 15.04 33.34
N GLY A 39 3.58 13.97 32.93
CA GLY A 39 4.97 13.68 33.25
C GLY A 39 5.82 13.45 32.00
N TYR A 40 7.08 13.05 32.19
CA TYR A 40 7.98 12.62 31.12
C TYR A 40 8.62 11.29 31.49
N LEU A 41 8.72 10.35 30.54
CA LEU A 41 9.67 9.24 30.63
C LEU A 41 10.96 9.63 29.90
N LYS A 42 12.10 9.42 30.53
CA LYS A 42 13.41 9.97 30.13
C LYS A 42 13.87 9.44 28.76
N GLY A 43 13.97 10.34 27.79
CA GLY A 43 14.58 10.19 26.47
C GLY A 43 14.78 11.58 25.87
N VAL A 44 15.95 11.86 25.30
CA VAL A 44 16.37 13.22 24.92
C VAL A 44 15.58 13.72 23.70
N VAL A 45 14.96 14.90 23.85
CA VAL A 45 14.28 15.64 22.78
C VAL A 45 15.09 16.91 22.55
N THR A 46 15.57 17.10 21.32
CA THR A 46 16.48 18.21 20.98
C THR A 46 15.79 19.47 20.48
N GLU A 47 14.53 19.45 20.03
CA GLU A 47 13.71 20.67 19.81
C GLU A 47 12.27 20.32 19.36
N ILE A 48 11.30 21.13 19.78
CA ILE A 48 9.92 21.15 19.25
C ILE A 48 9.50 22.61 19.05
N ILE A 49 9.15 22.98 17.82
CA ILE A 49 8.59 24.30 17.47
C ILE A 49 7.06 24.13 17.34
N HIS A 50 6.29 24.98 18.01
CA HIS A 50 4.81 24.95 18.05
C HIS A 50 4.18 26.23 17.48
N ASP A 51 3.09 26.05 16.73
CA ASP A 51 2.11 27.04 16.24
C ASP A 51 0.70 26.49 16.66
N PRO A 52 -0.32 27.31 16.99
CA PRO A 52 -1.34 26.95 17.97
C PRO A 52 -2.24 25.77 17.54
N GLY A 53 -2.25 24.73 18.38
CA GLY A 53 -3.22 23.62 18.42
C GLY A 53 -3.16 22.56 17.31
N LEU A 54 -2.61 22.90 16.13
CA LEU A 54 -2.53 22.02 14.97
C LEU A 54 -1.12 22.00 14.39
N SER A 55 -0.67 20.80 14.00
CA SER A 55 0.65 20.60 13.39
C SER A 55 0.51 20.03 11.98
N ILE A 56 1.27 20.58 11.03
CA ILE A 56 1.30 20.11 9.64
C ILE A 56 2.45 19.13 9.49
N ILE A 57 2.15 17.89 9.14
CA ILE A 57 3.15 16.85 8.85
C ILE A 57 3.18 16.53 7.36
N LYS A 58 4.36 16.19 6.85
CA LYS A 58 4.51 15.63 5.51
C LYS A 58 4.60 14.10 5.63
N LEU A 59 3.69 13.38 4.96
CA LEU A 59 3.70 11.93 4.93
C LEU A 59 4.79 11.42 3.96
N PRO A 60 5.26 10.17 4.10
CA PRO A 60 6.19 9.56 3.15
C PRO A 60 5.67 9.50 1.70
N SER A 61 4.37 9.71 1.48
CA SER A 61 3.77 9.88 0.15
C SER A 61 3.96 11.28 -0.45
N GLY A 62 4.63 12.19 0.26
CA GLY A 62 4.79 13.60 -0.09
C GLY A 62 3.59 14.48 0.28
N SER A 63 2.46 13.89 0.66
CA SER A 63 1.23 14.63 0.99
C SER A 63 1.32 15.30 2.37
N LYS A 64 0.93 16.57 2.47
CA LYS A 64 0.80 17.26 3.76
C LYS A 64 -0.52 16.88 4.44
N LYS A 65 -0.50 16.70 5.76
CA LYS A 65 -1.67 16.41 6.57
C LYS A 65 -1.64 17.23 7.85
N ILE A 66 -2.78 17.76 8.25
CA ILE A 66 -2.97 18.48 9.51
C ILE A 66 -3.35 17.45 10.58
N VAL A 67 -2.69 17.51 11.73
CA VAL A 67 -2.88 16.62 12.88
C VAL A 67 -2.95 17.47 14.15
N PRO A 68 -3.78 17.11 15.16
CA PRO A 68 -3.76 17.79 16.46
C PRO A 68 -2.37 17.76 17.10
N SER A 69 -1.89 18.89 17.63
CA SER A 69 -0.54 18.98 18.22
C SER A 69 -0.33 18.10 19.44
N GLY A 70 -1.40 17.67 20.12
CA GLY A 70 -1.32 16.71 21.23
C GLY A 70 -1.07 15.25 20.81
N CYS A 71 -0.84 14.97 19.53
CA CYS A 71 -0.54 13.64 19.03
C CYS A 71 0.91 13.22 19.35
N ARG A 72 1.12 11.96 19.74
CA ARG A 72 2.44 11.40 20.02
C ARG A 72 3.19 11.03 18.73
N ALA A 73 4.48 11.31 18.70
CA ALA A 73 5.39 10.90 17.63
C ALA A 73 6.68 10.34 18.22
N MET A 74 7.38 9.49 17.45
CA MET A 74 8.72 9.01 17.78
C MET A 74 9.73 9.81 16.96
N ILE A 75 10.79 10.28 17.62
CA ILE A 75 11.88 11.00 16.96
C ILE A 75 12.78 10.00 16.24
N GLY A 76 13.11 10.29 14.98
CA GLY A 76 14.03 9.50 14.17
C GLY A 76 13.38 8.82 12.97
N GLN A 77 14.14 7.94 12.32
CA GLN A 77 13.72 7.19 11.14
C GLN A 77 13.40 5.75 11.50
N VAL A 78 12.49 5.12 10.75
CA VAL A 78 12.18 3.69 10.93
C VAL A 78 13.39 2.85 10.51
N ALA A 79 13.85 1.97 11.40
CA ALA A 79 14.99 1.09 11.14
C ALA A 79 14.73 0.10 9.99
N GLY A 80 15.82 -0.36 9.34
CA GLY A 80 15.75 -1.33 8.24
C GLY A 80 15.46 -0.73 6.86
N GLY A 81 15.81 0.55 6.66
CA GLY A 81 15.82 1.22 5.35
C GLY A 81 16.73 0.53 4.32
N GLY A 82 16.59 0.86 3.04
CA GLY A 82 17.41 0.32 1.94
C GLY A 82 17.07 -1.11 1.50
N ARG A 83 16.25 -1.86 2.25
CA ARG A 83 15.87 -3.24 1.89
C ARG A 83 15.22 -3.38 0.50
N THR A 84 14.58 -2.32 0.00
CA THR A 84 13.90 -2.30 -1.30
C THR A 84 14.84 -2.05 -2.48
N GLU A 85 16.04 -1.54 -2.24
CA GLU A 85 17.02 -1.20 -3.29
C GLU A 85 17.62 -2.46 -3.93
N LYS A 86 17.82 -3.51 -3.12
CA LYS A 86 18.33 -4.79 -3.60
C LYS A 86 17.25 -5.52 -4.44
N PRO A 87 17.53 -5.87 -5.70
CA PRO A 87 16.59 -6.60 -6.53
C PRO A 87 16.40 -8.05 -6.05
N LEU A 88 15.19 -8.58 -6.22
CA LEU A 88 14.86 -9.99 -5.95
C LEU A 88 15.13 -10.82 -7.20
N LEU A 89 16.28 -11.50 -7.25
CA LEU A 89 16.74 -12.23 -8.44
C LEU A 89 16.03 -13.58 -8.67
N LYS A 90 15.55 -14.24 -7.61
CA LYS A 90 14.94 -15.58 -7.67
C LYS A 90 13.47 -15.57 -7.27
N ALA A 91 12.65 -16.37 -7.96
CA ALA A 91 11.24 -16.58 -7.59
C ALA A 91 11.10 -17.22 -6.19
N GLY A 92 12.01 -18.11 -5.79
CA GLY A 92 12.03 -18.70 -4.45
C GLY A 92 12.16 -17.66 -3.33
N ASN A 93 12.96 -16.60 -3.55
CA ASN A 93 13.08 -15.50 -2.58
C ASN A 93 11.76 -14.73 -2.44
N ALA A 94 11.03 -14.54 -3.56
CA ALA A 94 9.70 -13.93 -3.54
C ALA A 94 8.68 -14.83 -2.83
N TYR A 95 8.72 -16.16 -3.06
CA TYR A 95 7.88 -17.12 -2.36
C TYR A 95 8.03 -17.00 -0.84
N HIS A 96 9.25 -17.06 -0.30
CA HIS A 96 9.48 -16.94 1.15
C HIS A 96 9.07 -15.56 1.70
N LYS A 97 9.23 -14.48 0.91
CA LYS A 97 8.77 -13.12 1.27
C LYS A 97 7.25 -13.04 1.42
N PHE A 98 6.48 -13.74 0.59
CA PHE A 98 5.01 -13.73 0.64
C PHE A 98 4.42 -14.80 1.56
N ARG A 99 5.16 -15.90 1.81
CA ARG A 99 4.78 -16.99 2.73
C ARG A 99 4.40 -16.48 4.13
N VAL A 100 5.15 -15.52 4.66
CA VAL A 100 4.89 -14.93 6.00
C VAL A 100 3.80 -13.86 6.01
N LYS A 101 3.29 -13.45 4.84
CA LYS A 101 2.29 -12.38 4.70
C LYS A 101 0.89 -12.98 4.52
N ARG A 102 0.14 -12.56 3.51
CA ARG A 102 -1.10 -13.22 3.07
C ARG A 102 -0.84 -13.92 1.75
N ASN A 103 -1.64 -14.91 1.40
CA ASN A 103 -1.52 -15.56 0.10
C ASN A 103 -1.83 -14.58 -1.05
N CYS A 104 -0.81 -14.06 -1.72
CA CYS A 104 -0.99 -13.10 -2.83
C CYS A 104 0.03 -13.22 -3.96
N TRP A 105 0.81 -14.30 -3.94
CA TRP A 105 1.85 -14.64 -4.91
C TRP A 105 1.80 -16.15 -5.16
N PRO A 106 1.93 -16.65 -6.40
CA PRO A 106 2.19 -15.91 -7.65
C PRO A 106 0.96 -15.14 -8.17
N LYS A 107 1.19 -14.20 -9.11
CA LYS A 107 0.14 -13.37 -9.71
C LYS A 107 -0.07 -13.74 -11.17
N VAL A 108 -1.12 -14.50 -11.47
CA VAL A 108 -1.59 -14.73 -12.85
C VAL A 108 -2.17 -13.43 -13.44
N ARG A 109 -1.81 -13.15 -14.70
CA ARG A 109 -2.33 -12.02 -15.51
C ARG A 109 -3.79 -12.30 -15.91
N GLY A 110 -4.65 -11.28 -15.89
CA GLY A 110 -6.07 -11.45 -16.24
C GLY A 110 -6.32 -11.94 -17.66
N VAL A 111 -5.48 -11.52 -18.61
CA VAL A 111 -5.56 -11.93 -20.04
C VAL A 111 -5.21 -13.40 -20.24
N ALA A 112 -4.45 -14.01 -19.32
CA ALA A 112 -4.13 -15.44 -19.37
C ALA A 112 -5.25 -16.32 -18.80
N MET A 113 -6.37 -15.72 -18.37
CA MET A 113 -7.52 -16.44 -17.81
C MET A 113 -8.62 -16.55 -18.87
N ASN A 114 -9.55 -17.49 -18.66
CA ASN A 114 -10.75 -17.62 -19.49
C ASN A 114 -11.73 -16.45 -19.24
N PRO A 115 -12.64 -16.13 -20.18
CA PRO A 115 -13.61 -15.04 -20.02
C PRO A 115 -14.47 -15.17 -18.75
N VAL A 116 -14.73 -16.42 -18.34
CA VAL A 116 -15.51 -16.74 -17.14
C VAL A 116 -14.82 -16.32 -15.84
N GLU A 117 -13.48 -16.25 -15.82
CA GLU A 117 -12.67 -16.00 -14.62
C GLU A 117 -12.24 -14.54 -14.44
N HIS A 118 -12.14 -13.78 -15.55
CA HIS A 118 -11.65 -12.42 -15.52
C HIS A 118 -12.18 -11.62 -16.72
N PRO A 119 -12.59 -10.35 -16.55
CA PRO A 119 -13.11 -9.54 -17.66
C PRO A 119 -12.15 -9.34 -18.83
N HIS A 120 -10.84 -9.29 -18.55
CA HIS A 120 -9.80 -9.21 -19.59
C HIS A 120 -9.44 -10.58 -20.24
N GLY A 121 -10.07 -11.68 -19.80
CA GLY A 121 -9.72 -13.02 -20.22
C GLY A 121 -10.43 -13.47 -21.48
N GLY A 122 -9.85 -14.45 -22.18
CA GLY A 122 -10.42 -15.07 -23.38
C GLY A 122 -9.89 -14.57 -24.72
N GLY A 123 -10.62 -14.95 -25.78
CA GLY A 123 -10.22 -14.72 -27.17
C GLY A 123 -9.17 -15.71 -27.68
N ASN A 124 -8.96 -15.70 -29.00
CA ASN A 124 -7.92 -16.52 -29.65
C ASN A 124 -6.52 -15.92 -29.45
N HIS A 125 -6.43 -14.59 -29.32
CA HIS A 125 -5.20 -13.87 -29.04
C HIS A 125 -5.27 -13.23 -27.66
N GLN A 126 -4.15 -13.18 -26.94
CA GLN A 126 -4.08 -12.56 -25.62
C GLN A 126 -4.11 -11.02 -25.72
N HIS A 127 -5.30 -10.44 -25.56
CA HIS A 127 -5.52 -8.99 -25.51
C HIS A 127 -6.70 -8.65 -24.57
N ILE A 128 -6.85 -7.37 -24.20
CA ILE A 128 -7.95 -6.96 -23.28
C ILE A 128 -9.28 -6.79 -24.03
N GLY A 129 -9.26 -6.44 -25.32
CA GLY A 129 -10.45 -6.24 -26.15
C GLY A 129 -11.22 -4.93 -25.88
N HIS A 130 -11.17 -4.41 -24.66
CA HIS A 130 -11.81 -3.15 -24.27
C HIS A 130 -10.83 -2.18 -23.57
N ALA A 131 -11.25 -0.94 -23.33
CA ALA A 131 -10.46 0.03 -22.58
C ALA A 131 -10.16 -0.49 -21.16
N SER A 132 -8.90 -0.46 -20.75
CA SER A 132 -8.47 -0.94 -19.43
C SER A 132 -8.71 0.06 -18.29
N THR A 133 -9.14 1.28 -18.61
CA THR A 133 -9.52 2.32 -17.66
C THR A 133 -10.98 2.15 -17.25
N VAL A 134 -11.23 1.93 -15.97
CA VAL A 134 -12.57 1.65 -15.46
C VAL A 134 -13.03 2.74 -14.49
N ARG A 135 -14.32 3.08 -14.52
CA ARG A 135 -14.90 4.11 -13.64
C ARG A 135 -14.86 3.69 -12.17
N ARG A 136 -14.89 4.67 -11.26
CA ARG A 136 -14.79 4.44 -9.80
C ARG A 136 -16.00 3.67 -9.25
N ASP A 137 -17.16 3.92 -9.83
CA ASP A 137 -18.49 3.40 -9.51
C ASP A 137 -18.78 2.03 -10.14
N ALA A 138 -17.87 1.48 -10.95
CA ALA A 138 -18.06 0.16 -11.56
C ALA A 138 -18.37 -0.91 -10.50
N PRO A 139 -19.26 -1.89 -10.79
CA PRO A 139 -19.63 -2.92 -9.84
C PRO A 139 -18.45 -3.84 -9.49
N PRO A 140 -18.48 -4.49 -8.31
CA PRO A 140 -17.54 -5.55 -7.99
C PRO A 140 -17.57 -6.64 -9.06
N GLY A 141 -16.40 -7.04 -9.57
CA GLY A 141 -16.29 -7.98 -10.70
C GLY A 141 -15.95 -7.30 -12.01
N GLN A 142 -16.54 -6.13 -12.30
CA GLN A 142 -16.20 -5.31 -13.47
C GLN A 142 -15.05 -4.33 -13.19
N LYS A 143 -14.83 -3.97 -11.93
CA LYS A 143 -13.77 -3.05 -11.48
C LYS A 143 -12.36 -3.70 -11.52
N VAL A 144 -11.83 -3.88 -12.73
CA VAL A 144 -10.49 -4.42 -13.02
C VAL A 144 -9.70 -3.47 -13.93
N GLY A 145 -8.37 -3.61 -13.97
CA GLY A 145 -7.51 -2.71 -14.75
C GLY A 145 -7.10 -1.43 -14.00
N LEU A 146 -7.04 -0.31 -14.71
CA LEU A 146 -6.66 1.00 -14.20
C LEU A 146 -7.91 1.73 -13.67
N ILE A 147 -8.14 1.63 -12.36
CA ILE A 147 -9.35 2.16 -11.71
C ILE A 147 -9.26 3.68 -11.58
N ALA A 148 -10.20 4.41 -12.20
CA ALA A 148 -10.34 5.86 -12.16
C ALA A 148 -9.00 6.59 -12.44
N ALA A 149 -8.20 6.06 -13.37
CA ALA A 149 -6.93 6.64 -13.73
C ALA A 149 -7.13 8.00 -14.40
N ARG A 150 -6.60 9.06 -13.78
CA ARG A 150 -6.62 10.43 -14.34
C ARG A 150 -5.63 10.61 -15.49
N ARG A 151 -4.56 9.83 -15.49
CA ARG A 151 -3.50 9.83 -16.50
C ARG A 151 -2.99 8.41 -16.67
N THR A 152 -2.64 8.06 -17.91
CA THR A 152 -2.01 6.77 -18.26
C THR A 152 -0.68 7.03 -18.98
N GLY A 153 0.09 5.96 -19.22
CA GLY A 153 1.41 6.04 -19.85
C GLY A 153 2.56 6.37 -18.90
N ARG A 154 3.79 6.28 -19.41
CA ARG A 154 5.01 6.55 -18.64
C ARG A 154 5.25 8.05 -18.55
N LEU A 155 5.50 8.56 -17.34
CA LEU A 155 5.94 9.94 -17.15
C LEU A 155 7.33 10.13 -17.79
N ARG A 156 7.47 11.16 -18.62
CA ARG A 156 8.72 11.56 -19.29
C ARG A 156 8.95 13.07 -19.14
N GLY A 157 10.20 13.51 -19.30
CA GLY A 157 10.57 14.92 -19.22
C GLY A 157 10.36 15.53 -17.84
N GLN A 158 9.96 16.80 -17.81
CA GLN A 158 9.77 17.57 -16.56
C GLN A 158 8.77 16.91 -15.60
N ALA A 159 7.72 16.26 -16.12
CA ALA A 159 6.75 15.55 -15.28
C ALA A 159 7.37 14.38 -14.50
N ALA A 160 8.40 13.71 -15.05
CA ALA A 160 9.14 12.68 -14.33
C ALA A 160 10.10 13.29 -13.30
N ALA A 161 10.73 14.42 -13.63
CA ALA A 161 11.63 15.12 -12.72
C ALA A 161 10.88 15.67 -11.48
N THR A 162 9.68 16.23 -11.67
CA THR A 162 8.85 16.72 -10.56
C THR A 162 8.36 15.58 -9.67
N ALA A 163 8.00 14.42 -10.24
CA ALA A 163 7.63 13.24 -9.47
C ALA A 163 8.80 12.68 -8.65
N ALA A 164 10.01 12.59 -9.24
CA ALA A 164 11.20 12.10 -8.56
C ALA A 164 11.67 13.02 -7.41
N LYS A 165 11.44 14.34 -7.51
CA LYS A 165 11.70 15.30 -6.42
C LYS A 165 10.72 15.15 -5.25
N ALA A 166 9.49 14.69 -5.50
CA ALA A 166 8.49 14.47 -4.45
C ALA A 166 8.80 13.26 -3.55
N ASP A 167 9.49 12.23 -4.08
CA ASP A 167 9.85 11.01 -3.34
C ASP A 167 11.11 11.13 -2.46
N LYS A 168 11.94 12.18 -2.66
CA LYS A 168 13.24 12.36 -1.98
C LYS A 168 13.26 13.37 -0.82
N ALA A 169 12.15 14.04 -0.55
CA ALA A 169 12.01 15.04 0.51
C ALA A 169 10.87 14.65 1.45
#